data_AF-A0A0C3NB88-F1
#
_entry.id   AF-A0A0C3NB88-F1
#
_cell.length_a   1.000
_cell.length_b   1.000
_cell.length_c   1.000
_cell.angle_alpha   90.00
_cell.angle_beta   90.00
_cell.angle_gamma   90.00
#
_symmetry.space_group_name_H-M   'P 1'
#
loop_
_entity.id
_entity.type
_entity.pdbx_description
1 polymer ?
#
loop_
_entity_poly.entity_id
_entity_poly.type
_entity_poly.pdbx_seq_one_letter_code
_entity_poly.pdbx_strand_id
1 'polypeptide(L)' 'MAFLGLRKWPTPVLKPMWPFIAASTVTFYLVSKAQDLGVRSDAYKNDPRNPYREEIAKQEAAAHH' A
#
# COMPACT_ATOMS: atom_id res chain seq x y z
N MET A 1 22.05 6.27 22.23
CA MET A 1 21.34 5.60 23.33
C MET A 1 20.51 4.47 22.76
N ALA A 2 20.65 3.24 23.26
CA ALA A 2 19.79 2.14 22.82
C ALA A 2 18.35 2.38 23.31
N PHE A 3 17.36 2.10 22.45
CA PHE A 3 15.94 2.09 22.81
C PHE A 3 15.79 1.17 24.02
N LEU A 4 15.36 1.70 25.18
CA LEU A 4 15.25 1.02 26.49
C LEU A 4 16.53 0.81 27.33
N GLY A 5 17.69 1.37 26.97
CA GLY A 5 18.92 1.23 27.79
C GLY A 5 19.52 -0.20 27.81
N LEU A 6 18.91 -1.14 27.08
CA LEU A 6 19.40 -2.49 26.87
C LEU A 6 20.66 -2.47 25.99
N ARG A 7 21.61 -3.37 26.27
CA ARG A 7 22.81 -3.53 25.43
C ARG A 7 22.39 -3.95 24.01
N LYS A 8 22.74 -3.13 23.00
CA LYS A 8 22.52 -3.43 21.59
C LYS A 8 23.57 -4.43 21.10
N TRP A 9 23.13 -5.60 20.66
CA TRP A 9 23.98 -6.62 20.06
C TRP A 9 23.89 -6.54 18.52
N PRO A 10 25.01 -6.64 17.77
CA PRO A 10 25.00 -6.55 16.32
C PRO A 10 24.56 -7.87 15.68
N THR A 11 23.30 -8.26 15.88
CA THR A 11 22.74 -9.46 15.25
C THR A 11 22.45 -9.21 13.76
N PRO A 12 22.80 -10.16 12.88
CA PRO A 12 22.54 -10.01 11.44
C PRO A 12 21.06 -10.23 11.14
N VAL A 13 20.27 -9.15 11.14
CA VAL A 13 18.82 -9.19 10.87
C VAL A 13 18.52 -9.09 9.37
N LEU A 14 19.17 -8.16 8.66
CA LEU A 14 18.87 -7.89 7.25
C LEU A 14 19.20 -9.07 6.33
N LYS A 15 20.28 -9.79 6.63
CA LYS A 15 20.82 -10.88 5.81
C LYS A 15 19.89 -12.10 5.71
N PRO A 16 19.24 -12.57 6.78
CA PRO A 16 18.19 -13.59 6.65
C PRO A 16 16.82 -13.02 6.28
N MET A 17 16.54 -11.74 6.55
CA MET A 17 15.22 -11.16 6.34
C MET A 17 14.94 -10.66 4.92
N TRP A 18 15.96 -10.43 4.08
CA TRP A 18 15.78 -9.85 2.75
C TRP A 18 14.74 -10.56 1.85
N PRO A 19 14.60 -11.92 1.80
CA PRO A 19 13.59 -12.53 0.93
C PRO A 19 12.18 -12.22 1.41
N PHE A 20 11.96 -12.10 2.72
CA PHE A 20 10.66 -11.72 3.28
C PHE A 20 10.33 -10.26 2.98
N ILE A 21 11.30 -9.35 3.14
CA ILE A 21 11.11 -7.93 2.80
C ILE A 21 10.79 -7.79 1.32
N ALA A 22 11.52 -8.48 0.45
CA ALA A 22 11.26 -8.49 -0.98
C ALA A 22 9.85 -9.00 -1.30
N ALA A 23 9.46 -10.16 -0.77
CA ALA A 23 8.13 -10.73 -0.97
C ALA A 23 7.02 -9.81 -0.46
N SER A 24 7.16 -9.24 0.74
CA SER A 24 6.20 -8.27 1.29
C SER A 24 6.06 -7.04 0.40
N THR A 25 7.18 -6.53 -0.14
CA THR A 25 7.18 -5.36 -1.02
C THR A 25 6.42 -5.65 -2.31
N VAL A 26 6.68 -6.82 -2.92
CA VAL A 26 5.98 -7.26 -4.14
C VAL A 26 4.49 -7.43 -3.87
N THR A 27 4.12 -8.14 -2.80
CA THR A 27 2.71 -8.34 -2.44
C THR A 27 2.00 -7.01 -2.16
N PHE A 28 2.64 -6.10 -1.45
CA PHE A 28 2.07 -4.79 -1.16
C PHE A 28 1.78 -4.00 -2.45
N TYR A 29 2.73 -4.00 -3.39
CA TYR A 29 2.54 -3.36 -4.68
C TYR A 29 1.36 -3.96 -5.46
N LEU A 30 1.27 -5.29 -5.53
CA LEU A 30 0.19 -5.97 -6.25
C LEU A 30 -1.18 -5.73 -5.61
N VAL A 31 -1.26 -5.84 -4.29
CA VAL A 31 -2.52 -5.61 -3.55
C VAL A 31 -2.95 -4.15 -3.66
N SER A 32 -2.02 -3.19 -3.59
CA SER A 32 -2.33 -1.77 -3.80
C SER A 32 -2.95 -1.53 -5.17
N LYS A 33 -2.39 -2.12 -6.24
CA LYS A 33 -2.97 -2.02 -7.59
C LYS A 33 -4.33 -2.70 -7.71
N ALA A 34 -4.50 -3.86 -7.08
CA ALA A 34 -5.80 -4.53 -7.07
C ALA A 34 -6.86 -3.72 -6.31
N GLN A 35 -6.49 -3.06 -5.21
CA GLN A 35 -7.35 -2.17 -4.47
C GLN A 35 -7.76 -0.95 -5.30
N ASP A 36 -6.81 -0.30 -5.99
CA ASP A 36 -7.09 0.84 -6.88
C ASP A 36 -8.14 0.50 -7.95
N LEU A 37 -8.05 -0.71 -8.53
CA LEU A 37 -9.05 -1.20 -9.49
C LEU A 37 -10.39 -1.49 -8.83
N GLY A 38 -10.38 -2.10 -7.63
CA GLY A 38 -11.58 -2.42 -6.88
C GLY A 38 -12.40 -1.18 -6.50
N VAL A 39 -11.75 -0.13 -6.00
CA VAL A 39 -12.43 1.11 -5.60
C VAL A 39 -12.98 1.91 -6.79
N ARG A 40 -12.44 1.70 -8.00
CA ARG A 40 -12.92 2.29 -9.26
C ARG A 40 -13.95 1.45 -10.00
N SER A 41 -14.19 0.21 -9.56
CA SER A 41 -15.17 -0.66 -10.20
C SER A 41 -16.59 -0.09 -10.09
N ASP A 42 -17.46 -0.46 -11.03
CA ASP A 42 -18.83 0.06 -11.08
C ASP A 42 -19.63 -0.19 -9.80
N ALA A 43 -19.31 -1.26 -9.09
CA ALA A 43 -19.95 -1.62 -7.82
C ALA A 43 -19.61 -0.66 -6.67
N TYR A 44 -18.39 -0.09 -6.65
CA TYR A 44 -17.88 0.65 -5.49
C TYR A 44 -17.48 2.10 -5.78
N LYS A 45 -17.43 2.50 -7.06
CA LYS A 45 -17.06 3.87 -7.46
C LYS A 45 -18.00 4.94 -6.90
N ASN A 46 -19.28 4.60 -6.72
CA ASN A 46 -20.31 5.52 -6.24
C ASN A 46 -20.68 5.29 -4.76
N ASP A 47 -20.06 4.33 -4.06
CA ASP A 47 -20.38 4.03 -2.67
C ASP A 47 -19.98 5.20 -1.74
N PRO A 48 -20.91 5.77 -0.96
CA PRO A 48 -20.62 6.89 -0.04
C PRO A 48 -19.52 6.60 0.99
N ARG A 49 -19.16 5.34 1.22
CA ARG A 49 -18.06 4.93 2.11
C ARG A 49 -16.69 4.94 1.45
N ASN A 50 -16.64 5.02 0.12
CA ASN A 50 -15.38 5.04 -0.61
C ASN A 50 -14.69 6.41 -0.46
N PRO A 51 -13.53 6.50 0.20
CA PRO A 51 -12.87 7.78 0.43
C PRO A 51 -12.31 8.41 -0.86
N TYR A 52 -12.17 7.63 -1.94
CA TYR A 52 -11.57 8.08 -3.19
C TYR A 52 -12.61 8.54 -4.22
N ARG A 53 -13.91 8.55 -3.92
CA ARG A 53 -14.96 8.88 -4.90
C ARG A 53 -14.73 10.21 -5.63
N GLU A 54 -14.43 11.27 -4.87
CA GLU A 54 -14.24 12.60 -5.45
C GLU A 54 -13.00 12.68 -6.34
N GLU A 55 -11.94 11.97 -5.94
CA GLU A 55 -10.70 11.90 -6.70
C GLU A 55 -10.89 11.08 -7.98
N ILE A 56 -11.59 9.95 -7.90
CA ILE A 56 -11.93 9.10 -9.05
C ILE A 56 -12.78 9.90 -10.04
N ALA A 57 -13.83 10.60 -9.58
CA ALA A 57 -14.68 11.42 -10.46
C ALA A 57 -13.88 12.54 -11.16
N LYS A 58 -12.94 13.19 -10.47
CA LYS A 58 -12.05 14.20 -11.07
C LYS A 58 -11.10 13.59 -12.10
N GLN A 59 -10.54 12.42 -11.82
CA GLN A 59 -9.64 11.71 -12.74
C GLN A 59 -10.39 11.22 -13.99
N GLU A 60 -11.61 10.70 -13.84
CA GLU A 60 -12.46 10.32 -14.96
C GLU A 60 -12.83 11.55 -15.81
N ALA A 61 -13.26 12.65 -15.20
CA ALA A 61 -13.57 13.89 -15.92
C ALA A 61 -12.35 14.46 -16.67
N ALA A 62 -11.15 14.36 -16.10
CA ALA A 62 -9.90 14.78 -16.74
C ALA A 62 -9.44 13.82 -17.86
N ALA A 63 -9.74 12.53 -17.77
CA ALA A 63 -9.42 11.54 -18.80
C ALA A 63 -10.41 11.54 -19.98
N HIS A 64 -11.61 12.11 -19.78
CA HIS A 64 -12.65 12.27 -20.80
C HIS A 64 -12.58 13.60 -21.58
N HIS A 65 -11.56 14.42 -21.33
CA HIS A 65 -11.22 15.63 -22.09
C HIS A 65 -10.04 15.39 -23.03
#